data_AF-A0A1E2SKI7-F1
#
_entry.id   AF-A0A1E2SKI7-F1
#
_cell.length_a   1.000
_cell.length_b   1.000
_cell.length_c   1.000
_cell.angle_alpha   90.00
_cell.angle_beta   90.00
_cell.angle_gamma   90.00
#
_symmetry.space_group_name_H-M   'P 1'
#
loop_
_entity.id
_entity.type
_entity.pdbx_description
1 polymer ?
#
loop_
_entity_poly.entity_id
_entity_poly.type
_entity_poly.pdbx_seq_one_letter_code
_entity_poly.pdbx_strand_id
1 'polypeptide(L)'
;MLRGVRLVVWFDEAVALVLVRVCRGLDEELRGEGFFVGGLWRRPRMISRVVTRVCLLRLPCSFIEAADRGRLAGVLYGLAEQVEVAVLRAREEEKRRRDLAGWREREAVRERRRVTADVVGVVGAGIDGFFDPRPSEVVVRPPVVSAAFSPRERERTSGGGSLGRSSAVPDRLRVFVSQTRASTLVMERRLAVLRDAWSAFVASCSWVPVESATFLYGFERLLAESRADAVWVERVAAAFDAAVGGTVSDRALDLVATVVRPLSDDGLLGAFASLTVVELRVLLAASPGLQARLLSMDPVAVNTWWHGLGLGAVGAGGFSARQELLLAAFPVLFGNLEGIPYGARDEANRRALVAAIAGLEKQIAGLKARVGDSSVVNGPLLPGVLAMKQTLRDSEEQLKALKNIRTALQRTATWASRSLIVLTGDRPPLAAVAVGDLDTATTVSYAVPGMGTTTRGMTGWAKAAQNLRALLPEGSAVVAWIGYETPPSPSVGDPDFGVLNVNRAVGGVTSWCRRWGVCPPCAPPPCHGCRWSLTLTVRPLPLSRSPSPGCGWTRL
;
A
#
# COMPACT_ATOMS: atom_id res chain seq x y z
N MET A 1 -0.81 67.63 4.66
CA MET A 1 0.29 66.86 4.06
C MET A 1 -0.10 65.38 3.96
N LEU A 2 -0.82 64.98 2.91
CA LEU A 2 -1.01 63.57 2.58
C LEU A 2 0.16 63.16 1.68
N ARG A 3 1.16 62.50 2.25
CA ARG A 3 2.27 61.91 1.48
C ARG A 3 1.67 60.94 0.47
N GLY A 4 1.81 61.26 -0.81
CA GLY A 4 1.41 60.40 -1.91
C GLY A 4 2.12 59.06 -1.82
N VAL A 5 1.37 58.02 -1.45
CA VAL A 5 1.79 56.64 -1.62
C VAL A 5 1.92 56.42 -3.12
N ARG A 6 3.16 56.34 -3.62
CA ARG A 6 3.45 55.85 -4.97
C ARG A 6 2.98 54.40 -5.02
N LEU A 7 1.74 54.16 -5.44
CA LEU A 7 1.28 52.83 -5.85
C LEU A 7 2.07 52.47 -7.10
N VAL A 8 3.21 51.80 -6.90
CA VAL A 8 3.97 51.17 -7.98
C VAL A 8 3.17 49.94 -8.39
N VAL A 9 2.67 49.92 -9.63
CA VAL A 9 2.14 48.71 -10.25
C VAL A 9 3.30 47.74 -10.40
N TRP A 10 3.38 46.74 -9.53
CA TRP A 10 4.30 45.61 -9.70
C TRP A 10 3.55 44.56 -10.53
N PHE A 11 3.69 44.64 -11.85
CA PHE A 11 3.12 43.72 -12.81
C PHE A 11 4.12 43.41 -13.92
N ASP A 12 4.56 42.16 -13.99
CA ASP A 12 5.44 41.67 -15.06
C ASP A 12 4.62 41.01 -16.17
N GLU A 13 4.50 41.70 -17.30
CA GLU A 13 3.74 41.23 -18.46
C GLU A 13 4.31 39.92 -19.04
N ALA A 14 5.63 39.75 -19.07
CA ALA A 14 6.25 38.57 -19.66
C ALA A 14 5.92 37.32 -18.82
N VAL A 15 5.98 37.44 -17.49
CA VAL A 15 5.60 36.36 -16.57
C VAL A 15 4.10 36.04 -16.69
N ALA A 16 3.23 37.05 -16.80
CA ALA A 16 1.80 36.84 -17.00
C ALA A 16 1.49 36.08 -18.30
N LEU A 17 2.17 36.41 -19.41
CA LEU A 17 1.99 35.72 -20.69
C LEU A 17 2.55 34.29 -20.69
N VAL A 18 3.58 33.99 -19.88
CA VAL A 18 4.04 32.61 -19.66
C VAL A 18 2.94 31.79 -18.99
N LEU A 19 2.30 32.32 -17.93
CA LEU A 19 1.19 31.64 -17.27
C LEU A 19 0.03 31.38 -18.25
N VAL A 20 -0.37 32.38 -19.05
CA VAL A 20 -1.41 32.24 -20.08
C VAL A 20 -1.08 31.09 -21.06
N ARG A 21 0.16 31.04 -21.56
CA ARG A 21 0.60 29.99 -22.48
C ARG A 21 0.55 28.60 -21.84
N VAL A 22 0.99 28.49 -20.60
CA VAL A 22 0.96 27.22 -19.85
C VAL A 22 -0.49 26.77 -19.62
N CYS A 23 -1.38 27.67 -19.21
CA CYS A 23 -2.80 27.38 -19.00
C CYS A 23 -3.49 26.93 -20.30
N ARG A 24 -3.26 27.62 -21.43
CA ARG A 24 -3.83 27.24 -22.73
C ARG A 24 -3.29 25.91 -23.25
N GLY A 25 -1.98 25.68 -23.15
CA GLY A 25 -1.39 24.40 -23.54
C GLY A 25 -1.94 23.24 -22.70
N LEU A 26 -2.15 23.46 -21.41
CA LEU A 26 -2.78 22.46 -20.54
C LEU A 26 -4.27 22.25 -20.82
N ASP A 27 -5.04 23.32 -21.09
CA ASP A 27 -6.44 23.21 -21.53
C ASP A 27 -6.54 22.38 -22.82
N GLU A 28 -5.68 22.66 -23.81
CA GLU A 28 -5.60 21.90 -25.05
C GLU A 28 -5.20 20.44 -24.83
N GLU A 29 -4.26 20.13 -23.93
CA GLU A 29 -3.90 18.74 -23.61
C GLU A 29 -5.05 18.02 -22.89
N LEU A 30 -5.67 18.67 -21.90
CA LEU A 30 -6.80 18.13 -21.15
C LEU A 30 -8.04 17.93 -22.04
N ARG A 31 -8.23 18.72 -23.10
CA ARG A 31 -9.30 18.52 -24.10
C ARG A 31 -8.88 17.57 -25.23
N GLY A 32 -7.64 17.68 -25.67
CA GLY A 32 -7.05 17.09 -26.86
C GLY A 32 -6.65 15.63 -26.74
N GLU A 33 -6.61 15.07 -25.53
CA GLU A 33 -6.33 13.65 -25.35
C GLU A 33 -7.58 12.76 -25.49
N GLY A 34 -8.21 12.82 -26.67
CA GLY A 34 -9.04 11.75 -27.21
C GLY A 34 -8.23 10.54 -27.70
N PHE A 35 -6.92 10.48 -27.43
CA PHE A 35 -6.00 9.55 -28.11
C PHE A 35 -5.44 8.38 -27.27
N PHE A 36 -5.60 8.32 -25.93
CA PHE A 36 -5.12 7.14 -25.18
C PHE A 36 -6.11 6.55 -24.17
N VAL A 37 -6.85 7.34 -23.40
CA VAL A 37 -7.82 6.77 -22.44
C VAL A 37 -9.22 6.73 -23.07
N GLY A 38 -9.80 7.86 -23.47
CA GLY A 38 -11.16 7.93 -24.05
C GLY A 38 -11.37 7.16 -25.37
N GLY A 39 -10.33 7.05 -26.21
CA GLY A 39 -10.41 6.40 -27.52
C GLY A 39 -10.53 4.87 -27.47
N LEU A 40 -9.99 4.22 -26.43
CA LEU A 40 -10.12 2.78 -26.24
C LEU A 40 -11.53 2.39 -25.77
N TRP A 41 -12.19 3.27 -25.00
CA TRP A 41 -13.58 3.08 -24.54
C TRP A 41 -14.61 3.29 -25.66
N ARG A 42 -14.27 4.07 -26.70
CA ARG A 42 -15.19 4.44 -27.80
C ARG A 42 -14.97 3.71 -29.12
N ARG A 43 -13.89 2.94 -29.32
CA ARG A 43 -13.64 2.22 -30.59
C ARG A 43 -14.30 0.84 -30.59
N PRO A 44 -15.36 0.60 -31.40
CA PRO A 44 -16.04 -0.70 -31.47
C PRO A 44 -15.18 -1.80 -32.12
N ARG A 45 -14.06 -1.44 -32.77
CA ARG A 45 -13.30 -2.33 -33.67
C ARG A 45 -12.12 -3.09 -33.04
N MET A 46 -11.68 -2.78 -31.82
CA MET A 46 -10.74 -3.64 -31.06
C MET A 46 -11.44 -4.64 -30.14
N ILE A 47 -12.76 -4.54 -30.02
CA ILE A 47 -13.61 -5.47 -29.28
C ILE A 47 -14.17 -6.46 -30.30
N SER A 48 -13.34 -7.40 -30.75
CA SER A 48 -13.88 -8.57 -31.45
C SER A 48 -14.77 -9.34 -30.45
N ARG A 49 -16.08 -9.32 -30.73
CA ARG A 49 -17.18 -10.27 -30.48
C ARG A 49 -17.06 -11.44 -29.47
N VAL A 50 -16.25 -11.39 -28.40
CA VAL A 50 -16.20 -12.45 -27.35
C VAL A 50 -16.36 -11.88 -25.94
N VAL A 51 -16.98 -10.71 -25.77
CA VAL A 51 -17.22 -10.13 -24.44
C VAL A 51 -18.69 -9.80 -24.27
N THR A 52 -19.50 -10.83 -24.16
CA THR A 52 -20.84 -10.71 -23.58
C THR A 52 -20.65 -10.67 -22.07
N ARG A 53 -20.87 -9.48 -21.46
CA ARG A 53 -20.86 -9.19 -20.00
C ARG A 53 -19.50 -9.06 -19.30
N VAL A 54 -18.73 -8.04 -19.66
CA VAL A 54 -17.99 -7.27 -18.63
C VAL A 54 -18.85 -6.05 -18.27
N CYS A 55 -19.71 -6.15 -17.24
CA CYS A 55 -20.45 -5.00 -16.72
C CYS A 55 -19.53 -3.97 -16.03
N LEU A 56 -18.35 -4.40 -15.59
CA LEU A 56 -17.31 -3.59 -14.93
C LEU A 56 -16.76 -2.40 -15.74
N LEU A 57 -16.93 -2.37 -17.07
CA LEU A 57 -16.24 -1.39 -17.93
C LEU A 57 -17.18 -0.30 -18.49
N ARG A 58 -18.43 -0.27 -18.01
CA ARG A 58 -19.41 0.79 -18.28
C ARG A 58 -19.68 1.63 -17.02
N LEU A 59 -18.62 1.91 -16.24
CA LEU A 59 -18.76 2.52 -14.92
C LEU A 59 -18.96 4.05 -14.95
N PRO A 60 -19.71 4.61 -13.99
CA PRO A 60 -19.82 6.05 -13.76
C PRO A 60 -18.46 6.74 -13.55
N CYS A 61 -17.44 6.01 -13.07
CA CYS A 61 -16.07 6.50 -12.86
C CYS A 61 -15.45 7.13 -14.12
N SER A 62 -15.61 6.52 -15.31
CA SER A 62 -15.00 7.05 -16.55
C SER A 62 -15.70 8.30 -17.06
N PHE A 63 -17.03 8.38 -16.88
CA PHE A 63 -17.79 9.58 -17.19
C PHE A 63 -17.44 10.73 -16.22
N ILE A 64 -17.26 10.40 -14.93
CA ILE A 64 -16.85 11.38 -13.93
C ILE A 64 -15.45 11.91 -14.23
N GLU A 65 -14.49 11.03 -14.56
CA GLU A 65 -13.13 11.40 -14.94
C GLU A 65 -13.12 12.34 -16.15
N ALA A 66 -13.76 11.95 -17.26
CA ALA A 66 -13.78 12.75 -18.47
C ALA A 66 -14.44 14.13 -18.25
N ALA A 67 -15.52 14.18 -17.46
CA ALA A 67 -16.20 15.42 -17.13
C ALA A 67 -15.38 16.30 -16.18
N ASP A 68 -14.70 15.74 -15.18
CA ASP A 68 -13.84 16.49 -14.25
C ASP A 68 -12.61 17.06 -14.98
N ARG A 69 -12.03 16.31 -15.91
CA ARG A 69 -10.98 16.78 -16.81
C ARG A 69 -11.44 17.96 -17.65
N GLY A 70 -12.65 17.87 -18.24
CA GLY A 70 -13.26 18.97 -18.98
C GLY A 70 -13.54 20.21 -18.12
N ARG A 71 -13.96 20.04 -16.86
CA ARG A 71 -14.13 21.16 -15.92
C ARG A 71 -12.80 21.83 -15.59
N LEU A 72 -11.74 21.05 -15.32
CA LEU A 72 -10.41 21.60 -15.07
C LEU A 72 -9.89 22.38 -16.28
N ALA A 73 -10.05 21.83 -17.48
CA ALA A 73 -9.68 22.49 -18.72
C ALA A 73 -10.41 23.85 -18.86
N GLY A 74 -11.72 23.87 -18.63
CA GLY A 74 -12.51 25.11 -18.58
C GLY A 74 -12.03 26.14 -17.55
N VAL A 75 -11.61 25.70 -16.36
CA VAL A 75 -11.05 26.57 -15.32
C VAL A 75 -9.70 27.16 -15.76
N LEU A 76 -8.84 26.37 -16.40
CA LEU A 76 -7.55 26.85 -16.92
C LEU A 76 -7.72 27.82 -18.09
N TYR A 77 -8.67 27.55 -18.97
CA TYR A 77 -9.06 28.46 -20.04
C TYR A 77 -9.55 29.80 -19.46
N GLY A 78 -10.49 29.75 -18.51
CA GLY A 78 -11.01 30.96 -17.86
C GLY A 78 -9.94 31.72 -17.05
N LEU A 79 -8.99 31.01 -16.43
CA LEU A 79 -7.84 31.64 -15.78
C LEU A 79 -6.97 32.38 -16.78
N ALA A 80 -6.68 31.77 -17.94
CA ALA A 80 -5.92 32.41 -19.00
C ALA A 80 -6.60 33.70 -19.49
N GLU A 81 -7.92 33.66 -19.71
CA GLU A 81 -8.69 34.85 -20.10
C GLU A 81 -8.64 35.96 -19.03
N GLN A 82 -8.79 35.62 -17.75
CA GLN A 82 -8.70 36.58 -16.65
C GLN A 82 -7.31 37.25 -16.59
N VAL A 83 -6.24 36.49 -16.80
CA VAL A 83 -4.86 37.03 -16.82
C VAL A 83 -4.61 37.88 -18.06
N GLU A 84 -5.15 37.52 -19.23
CA GLU A 84 -5.08 38.37 -20.43
C GLU A 84 -5.78 39.71 -20.23
N VAL A 85 -6.96 39.72 -19.59
CA VAL A 85 -7.64 40.96 -19.19
C VAL A 85 -6.76 41.76 -18.24
N ALA A 86 -6.09 41.12 -17.28
CA ALA A 86 -5.15 41.79 -16.38
C ALA A 86 -3.97 42.43 -17.12
N VAL A 87 -3.40 41.75 -18.11
CA VAL A 87 -2.35 42.30 -18.98
C VAL A 87 -2.85 43.55 -19.71
N LEU A 88 -4.05 43.51 -20.29
CA LEU A 88 -4.63 44.67 -20.98
C LEU A 88 -4.83 45.86 -20.03
N ARG A 89 -5.38 45.63 -18.84
CA ARG A 89 -5.57 46.68 -17.82
C ARG A 89 -4.25 47.23 -17.30
N ALA A 90 -3.23 46.39 -17.15
CA ALA A 90 -1.89 46.82 -16.73
C ALA A 90 -1.27 47.75 -17.78
N ARG A 91 -1.40 47.42 -19.07
CA ARG A 91 -0.95 48.27 -20.17
C ARG A 91 -1.66 49.63 -20.20
N GLU A 92 -2.98 49.65 -19.96
CA GLU A 92 -3.75 50.90 -19.84
C GLU A 92 -3.23 51.77 -18.69
N GLU A 93 -2.97 51.18 -17.51
CA GLU A 93 -2.46 51.90 -16.34
C GLU A 93 -1.01 52.38 -16.54
N GLU A 94 -0.14 51.57 -17.13
CA GLU A 94 1.23 51.92 -17.51
C GLU A 94 1.24 53.11 -18.48
N LYS A 95 0.37 53.09 -19.50
CA LYS A 95 0.21 54.18 -20.46
C LYS A 95 -0.27 55.45 -19.76
N ARG A 96 -1.35 55.35 -18.95
CA ARG A 96 -1.88 56.48 -18.18
C ARG A 96 -0.82 57.12 -17.29
N ARG A 97 -0.01 56.31 -16.60
CA ARG A 97 1.09 56.78 -15.74
C ARG A 97 2.20 57.47 -16.53
N ARG A 98 2.58 56.92 -17.70
CA ARG A 98 3.57 57.54 -18.60
C ARG A 98 3.08 58.88 -19.15
N ASP A 99 1.83 58.93 -19.62
CA ASP A 99 1.23 60.15 -20.15
C ASP A 99 1.14 61.24 -19.06
N LEU A 100 0.70 60.88 -17.86
CA LEU A 100 0.62 61.80 -16.72
C LEU A 100 2.00 62.26 -16.24
N ALA A 101 3.01 61.38 -16.22
CA ALA A 101 4.38 61.75 -15.87
C ALA A 101 4.99 62.72 -16.90
N GLY A 102 4.84 62.41 -18.19
CA GLY A 102 5.30 63.28 -19.27
C GLY A 102 4.59 64.64 -19.26
N TRP A 103 3.28 64.67 -19.00
CA TRP A 103 2.55 65.92 -18.82
C TRP A 103 3.04 66.71 -17.60
N ARG A 104 3.29 66.07 -16.45
CA ARG A 104 3.83 66.72 -15.25
C ARG A 104 5.23 67.31 -15.48
N GLU A 105 6.08 66.65 -16.25
CA GLU A 105 7.39 67.19 -16.65
C GLU A 105 7.24 68.43 -17.54
N ARG A 106 6.35 68.37 -18.54
CA ARG A 106 6.04 69.51 -19.42
C ARG A 106 5.47 70.68 -18.64
N GLU A 107 4.53 70.44 -17.72
CA GLU A 107 3.99 71.46 -16.82
C GLU A 107 5.05 72.07 -15.91
N ALA A 108 5.96 71.27 -15.35
CA ALA A 108 7.06 71.80 -14.54
C ALA A 108 8.00 72.71 -15.35
N VAL A 109 8.19 72.45 -16.66
CA VAL A 109 8.91 73.34 -17.56
C VAL A 109 8.12 74.63 -17.82
N ARG A 110 6.81 74.54 -18.06
CA ARG A 110 5.94 75.71 -18.24
C ARG A 110 5.94 76.60 -16.99
N GLU A 111 5.83 76.00 -15.81
CA GLU A 111 5.82 76.72 -14.55
C GLU A 111 7.15 77.41 -14.27
N ARG A 112 8.28 76.74 -14.55
CA ARG A 112 9.60 77.38 -14.49
C ARG A 112 9.70 78.59 -15.41
N ARG A 113 9.17 78.52 -16.64
CA ARG A 113 9.13 79.66 -17.57
C ARG A 113 8.24 80.80 -17.06
N ARG A 114 7.11 80.50 -16.43
CA ARG A 114 6.23 81.53 -15.82
C ARG A 114 6.92 82.28 -14.68
N VAL A 115 7.77 81.60 -13.92
CA VAL A 115 8.48 82.17 -12.76
C VAL A 115 9.74 82.96 -13.18
N THR A 116 10.39 82.62 -14.30
CA THR A 116 11.69 83.23 -14.69
C THR A 116 11.66 84.16 -15.92
N ALA A 117 10.55 84.26 -16.65
CA ALA A 117 10.49 85.01 -17.93
C ALA A 117 9.74 86.36 -17.87
N ASP A 118 10.04 87.23 -18.84
CA ASP A 118 9.30 88.48 -19.14
C ASP A 118 7.86 88.18 -19.66
N VAL A 119 6.99 89.19 -19.76
CA VAL A 119 5.56 89.11 -20.11
C VAL A 119 5.28 88.20 -21.32
N VAL A 120 6.14 88.23 -22.34
CA VAL A 120 6.03 87.38 -23.54
C VAL A 120 6.16 85.89 -23.22
N GLY A 121 7.04 85.51 -22.28
CA GLY A 121 7.24 84.13 -21.85
C GLY A 121 6.09 83.58 -21.00
N VAL A 122 5.44 84.45 -20.23
CA VAL A 122 4.23 84.12 -19.45
C VAL A 122 3.05 83.83 -20.37
N VAL A 123 2.82 84.70 -21.37
CA VAL A 123 1.76 84.52 -22.39
C VAL A 123 2.02 83.26 -23.22
N GLY A 124 3.27 83.03 -23.64
CA GLY A 124 3.70 81.81 -24.33
C GLY A 124 3.42 80.52 -23.55
N ALA A 125 3.70 80.50 -22.25
CA ALA A 125 3.38 79.36 -21.39
C ALA A 125 1.88 79.15 -21.15
N GLY A 126 1.04 80.16 -21.41
CA GLY A 126 -0.42 80.07 -21.36
C GLY A 126 -1.00 79.39 -22.61
N ILE A 127 -0.56 79.81 -23.80
CA ILE A 127 -0.97 79.19 -25.07
C ILE A 127 -0.49 77.73 -25.19
N ASP A 128 0.72 77.42 -24.74
CA ASP A 128 1.26 76.05 -24.75
C ASP A 128 0.51 75.07 -23.82
N GLY A 129 -0.11 75.59 -22.75
CA GLY A 129 -0.93 74.79 -21.83
C GLY A 129 -2.33 74.52 -22.39
N PHE A 130 -2.86 75.42 -23.22
CA PHE A 130 -4.17 75.25 -23.86
C PHE A 130 -4.18 74.08 -24.87
N PHE A 131 -3.07 73.84 -25.57
CA PHE A 131 -2.93 72.75 -26.55
C PHE A 131 -2.41 71.42 -25.98
N ASP A 132 -2.19 71.31 -24.66
CA ASP A 132 -1.75 70.07 -23.98
C ASP A 132 -2.65 69.76 -22.76
N PRO A 133 -3.89 69.29 -23.00
CA PRO A 133 -4.84 69.01 -21.94
C PRO A 133 -4.33 67.93 -20.98
N ARG A 134 -4.63 68.09 -19.68
CA ARG A 134 -4.18 67.18 -18.62
C ARG A 134 -4.73 65.76 -18.82
N PRO A 135 -3.87 64.72 -18.85
CA PRO A 135 -4.30 63.32 -18.87
C PRO A 135 -5.13 62.93 -17.64
N SER A 136 -6.00 61.91 -17.78
CA SER A 136 -6.86 61.43 -16.69
C SER A 136 -6.08 60.93 -15.47
N GLU A 137 -6.49 61.38 -14.27
CA GLU A 137 -5.90 60.95 -13.00
C GLU A 137 -6.59 59.74 -12.36
N VAL A 138 -7.73 59.30 -12.92
CA VAL A 138 -8.49 58.16 -12.39
C VAL A 138 -7.69 56.88 -12.59
N VAL A 139 -7.41 56.18 -11.48
CA VAL A 139 -6.65 54.92 -11.46
C VAL A 139 -7.49 53.80 -12.09
N VAL A 140 -6.90 53.01 -12.99
CA VAL A 140 -7.56 51.81 -13.54
C VAL A 140 -7.68 50.77 -12.42
N ARG A 141 -8.90 50.30 -12.15
CA ARG A 141 -9.14 49.28 -11.12
C ARG A 141 -8.54 47.93 -11.58
N PRO A 142 -7.71 47.27 -10.75
CA PRO A 142 -7.16 45.98 -11.12
C PRO A 142 -8.28 44.93 -11.20
N PRO A 143 -8.25 44.03 -12.20
CA PRO A 143 -9.16 42.90 -12.25
C PRO A 143 -8.79 41.87 -11.18
N VAL A 144 -9.78 41.11 -10.70
CA VAL A 144 -9.59 40.05 -9.72
C VAL A 144 -9.45 38.72 -10.45
N VAL A 145 -8.52 37.88 -10.00
CA VAL A 145 -8.33 36.53 -10.56
C VAL A 145 -8.84 35.49 -9.58
N SER A 146 -9.66 34.56 -10.07
CA SER A 146 -10.24 33.48 -9.30
C SER A 146 -10.30 32.20 -10.13
N ALA A 147 -9.72 31.12 -9.59
CA ALA A 147 -9.70 29.80 -10.18
C ALA A 147 -9.90 28.72 -9.11
N ALA A 148 -11.09 28.14 -9.09
CA ALA A 148 -11.47 27.09 -8.15
C ALA A 148 -11.80 25.79 -8.89
N PHE A 149 -11.21 24.69 -8.43
CA PHE A 149 -11.52 23.36 -8.94
C PHE A 149 -11.34 22.30 -7.85
N SER A 150 -12.30 21.37 -7.79
CA SER A 150 -12.19 20.12 -7.05
C SER A 150 -12.77 18.98 -7.89
N PRO A 151 -12.08 17.83 -7.99
CA PRO A 151 -12.64 16.64 -8.61
C PRO A 151 -13.71 16.04 -7.69
N ARG A 152 -14.59 15.22 -8.28
CA ARG A 152 -15.56 14.40 -7.57
C ARG A 152 -14.90 13.08 -7.18
N GLU A 153 -15.27 12.54 -6.03
CA GLU A 153 -14.88 11.18 -5.64
C GLU A 153 -15.48 10.17 -6.61
N ARG A 154 -14.69 9.13 -6.94
CA ARG A 154 -15.10 8.10 -7.88
C ARG A 154 -15.42 6.81 -7.16
N GLU A 155 -16.66 6.36 -7.31
CA GLU A 155 -17.09 5.07 -6.80
C GLU A 155 -16.53 3.94 -7.68
N ARG A 156 -15.85 2.99 -7.02
CA ARG A 156 -15.21 1.84 -7.64
C ARG A 156 -16.03 0.63 -7.21
N THR A 157 -16.88 0.15 -8.10
CA THR A 157 -17.75 -1.01 -7.90
C THR A 157 -17.84 -1.79 -9.21
N SER A 158 -18.28 -3.02 -9.15
CA SER A 158 -18.59 -3.87 -10.31
C SER A 158 -19.81 -3.38 -11.10
N GLY A 159 -20.71 -2.62 -10.45
CA GLY A 159 -21.96 -2.13 -11.04
C GLY A 159 -23.00 -3.22 -11.30
N GLY A 160 -22.71 -4.46 -10.89
CA GLY A 160 -23.60 -5.62 -10.99
C GLY A 160 -24.36 -5.89 -9.68
N GLY A 161 -25.44 -6.67 -9.77
CA GLY A 161 -26.15 -7.14 -8.58
C GLY A 161 -25.33 -8.17 -7.78
N SER A 162 -25.67 -8.39 -6.51
CA SER A 162 -24.93 -9.29 -5.61
C SER A 162 -24.78 -10.75 -6.08
N LEU A 163 -25.60 -11.18 -7.06
CA LEU A 163 -25.58 -12.51 -7.68
C LEU A 163 -24.97 -12.51 -9.09
N GLY A 164 -24.54 -11.35 -9.60
CA GLY A 164 -23.95 -11.20 -10.91
C GLY A 164 -22.54 -11.81 -11.00
N ARG A 165 -22.13 -12.12 -12.22
CA ARG A 165 -20.77 -12.58 -12.54
C ARG A 165 -20.25 -11.76 -13.70
N SER A 166 -18.99 -11.37 -13.61
CA SER A 166 -18.26 -10.68 -14.66
C SER A 166 -17.16 -11.59 -15.22
N SER A 167 -16.85 -11.44 -16.50
CA SER A 167 -15.63 -11.97 -17.14
C SER A 167 -14.69 -10.80 -17.47
N ALA A 168 -13.40 -11.04 -17.71
CA ALA A 168 -12.47 -10.07 -18.30
C ALA A 168 -11.22 -10.78 -18.83
N VAL A 169 -10.39 -10.05 -19.60
CA VAL A 169 -9.06 -10.51 -20.04
C VAL A 169 -8.00 -9.75 -19.23
N PRO A 170 -7.31 -10.38 -18.27
CA PRO A 170 -6.36 -9.73 -17.36
C PRO A 170 -5.27 -8.91 -18.07
N ASP A 171 -4.70 -9.45 -19.16
CA ASP A 171 -3.64 -8.76 -19.91
C ASP A 171 -4.11 -7.42 -20.50
N ARG A 172 -5.37 -7.35 -20.96
CA ARG A 172 -5.94 -6.09 -21.48
C ARG A 172 -6.10 -5.05 -20.37
N LEU A 173 -6.50 -5.50 -19.17
CA LEU A 173 -6.57 -4.62 -18.00
C LEU A 173 -5.18 -4.09 -17.61
N ARG A 174 -4.15 -4.93 -17.68
CA ARG A 174 -2.76 -4.52 -17.38
C ARG A 174 -2.21 -3.52 -18.41
N VAL A 175 -2.52 -3.70 -19.70
CA VAL A 175 -2.19 -2.71 -20.75
C VAL A 175 -2.89 -1.37 -20.47
N PHE A 176 -4.15 -1.40 -20.05
CA PHE A 176 -4.86 -0.18 -19.66
C PHE A 176 -4.21 0.51 -18.44
N VAL A 177 -3.82 -0.25 -17.42
CA VAL A 177 -3.14 0.26 -16.21
C VAL A 177 -1.81 0.91 -16.58
N SER A 178 -1.00 0.29 -17.44
CA SER A 178 0.30 0.86 -17.84
C SER A 178 0.14 2.17 -18.59
N GLN A 179 -0.84 2.25 -19.50
CA GLN A 179 -1.18 3.48 -20.22
C GLN A 179 -1.67 4.58 -19.28
N THR A 180 -2.55 4.25 -18.34
CA THR A 180 -3.10 5.21 -17.36
C THR A 180 -1.98 5.76 -16.46
N ARG A 181 -1.08 4.91 -15.98
CA ARG A 181 0.09 5.34 -15.20
C ARG A 181 1.01 6.27 -16.00
N ALA A 182 1.29 5.92 -17.25
CA ALA A 182 2.14 6.73 -18.12
C ALA A 182 1.53 8.12 -18.38
N SER A 183 0.23 8.19 -18.69
CA SER A 183 -0.49 9.46 -18.87
C SER A 183 -0.50 10.30 -17.59
N THR A 184 -0.73 9.67 -16.43
CA THR A 184 -0.71 10.37 -15.13
C THR A 184 0.66 11.01 -14.87
N LEU A 185 1.76 10.30 -15.14
CA LEU A 185 3.12 10.85 -15.00
C LEU A 185 3.40 12.03 -15.94
N VAL A 186 2.83 12.03 -17.14
CA VAL A 186 2.93 13.17 -18.07
C VAL A 186 2.21 14.38 -17.48
N MET A 187 0.99 14.20 -16.98
CA MET A 187 0.20 15.28 -16.38
C MET A 187 0.80 15.82 -15.08
N GLU A 188 1.46 14.98 -14.28
CA GLU A 188 2.20 15.41 -13.08
C GLU A 188 3.35 16.38 -13.43
N ARG A 189 4.09 16.12 -14.51
CA ARG A 189 5.13 17.05 -14.99
C ARG A 189 4.52 18.37 -15.44
N ARG A 190 3.36 18.34 -16.10
CA ARG A 190 2.66 19.55 -16.52
C ARG A 190 2.14 20.36 -15.33
N LEU A 191 1.63 19.69 -14.30
CA LEU A 191 1.22 20.34 -13.06
C LEU A 191 2.41 21.05 -12.38
N ALA A 192 3.61 20.46 -12.40
CA ALA A 192 4.81 21.13 -11.88
C ALA A 192 5.12 22.43 -12.64
N VAL A 193 5.10 22.39 -13.99
CA VAL A 193 5.29 23.60 -14.81
C VAL A 193 4.23 24.66 -14.53
N LEU A 194 2.97 24.26 -14.35
CA LEU A 194 1.87 25.17 -14.00
C LEU A 194 2.07 25.80 -12.61
N ARG A 195 2.56 25.04 -11.63
CA ARG A 195 2.89 25.56 -10.30
C ARG A 195 3.98 26.59 -10.34
N ASP A 196 5.05 26.32 -11.08
CA ASP A 196 6.17 27.25 -11.24
C ASP A 196 5.70 28.54 -11.90
N ALA A 197 4.95 28.45 -13.00
CA ALA A 197 4.37 29.61 -13.67
C ALA A 197 3.40 30.41 -12.77
N TRP A 198 2.55 29.72 -12.01
CA TRP A 198 1.62 30.36 -11.07
C TRP A 198 2.35 31.09 -9.94
N SER A 199 3.35 30.44 -9.32
CA SER A 199 4.14 31.06 -8.25
C SER A 199 4.92 32.28 -8.73
N ALA A 200 5.50 32.22 -9.94
CA ALA A 200 6.16 33.36 -10.56
C ALA A 200 5.18 34.52 -10.80
N PHE A 201 3.97 34.22 -11.29
CA PHE A 201 2.93 35.23 -11.48
C PHE A 201 2.53 35.89 -10.16
N VAL A 202 2.24 35.12 -9.11
CA VAL A 202 1.87 35.68 -7.79
C VAL A 202 2.99 36.53 -7.20
N ALA A 203 4.26 36.14 -7.41
CA ALA A 203 5.41 36.89 -6.91
C ALA A 203 5.64 38.21 -7.67
N SER A 204 5.48 38.21 -9.00
CA SER A 204 5.81 39.35 -9.87
C SER A 204 4.63 40.26 -10.22
N CYS A 205 3.39 39.82 -9.97
CA CYS A 205 2.16 40.52 -10.37
C CYS A 205 1.24 40.85 -9.18
N SER A 206 1.78 41.44 -8.12
CA SER A 206 1.03 41.78 -6.90
C SER A 206 -0.07 42.84 -7.09
N TRP A 207 -0.07 43.55 -8.24
CA TRP A 207 -1.15 44.46 -8.60
C TRP A 207 -2.49 43.75 -8.83
N VAL A 208 -2.48 42.46 -9.16
CA VAL A 208 -3.68 41.67 -9.45
C VAL A 208 -4.08 40.89 -8.19
N PRO A 209 -5.21 41.21 -7.53
CA PRO A 209 -5.67 40.45 -6.38
C PRO A 209 -6.13 39.04 -6.79
N VAL A 210 -5.70 38.05 -6.03
CA VAL A 210 -6.12 36.65 -6.17
C VAL A 210 -7.15 36.34 -5.09
N GLU A 211 -8.37 35.99 -5.50
CA GLU A 211 -9.47 35.67 -4.58
C GLU A 211 -9.49 34.19 -4.19
N SER A 212 -9.31 33.29 -5.17
CA SER A 212 -9.24 31.85 -4.92
C SER A 212 -8.30 31.16 -5.92
N ALA A 213 -7.51 30.20 -5.42
CA ALA A 213 -6.54 29.46 -6.22
C ALA A 213 -6.48 27.98 -5.81
N THR A 214 -7.65 27.33 -5.67
CA THR A 214 -7.72 25.92 -5.25
C THR A 214 -7.49 24.94 -6.41
N PHE A 215 -7.44 25.43 -7.65
CA PHE A 215 -7.31 24.58 -8.84
C PHE A 215 -6.03 23.72 -8.86
N LEU A 216 -4.92 24.18 -8.31
CA LEU A 216 -3.67 23.41 -8.22
C LEU A 216 -3.85 22.17 -7.33
N TYR A 217 -4.45 22.36 -6.16
CA TYR A 217 -4.79 21.25 -5.25
C TYR A 217 -5.85 20.33 -5.86
N GLY A 218 -6.85 20.90 -6.54
CA GLY A 218 -7.84 20.12 -7.28
C GLY A 218 -7.22 19.26 -8.38
N PHE A 219 -6.22 19.78 -9.11
CA PHE A 219 -5.51 19.03 -10.15
C PHE A 219 -4.70 17.88 -9.52
N GLU A 220 -4.00 18.10 -8.41
CA GLU A 220 -3.37 17.00 -7.67
C GLU A 220 -4.35 15.92 -7.25
N ARG A 221 -5.50 16.30 -6.71
CA ARG A 221 -6.54 15.34 -6.33
C ARG A 221 -7.05 14.56 -7.54
N LEU A 222 -7.20 15.21 -8.69
CA LEU A 222 -7.63 14.54 -9.93
C LEU A 222 -6.61 13.48 -10.35
N LEU A 223 -5.31 13.79 -10.27
CA LEU A 223 -4.24 12.82 -10.55
C LEU A 223 -4.21 11.70 -9.53
N ALA A 224 -4.43 11.99 -8.25
CA ALA A 224 -4.55 10.99 -7.19
C ALA A 224 -5.70 10.00 -7.46
N GLU A 225 -6.87 10.50 -7.88
CA GLU A 225 -8.00 9.64 -8.29
C GLU A 225 -7.63 8.75 -9.48
N SER A 226 -6.89 9.27 -10.48
CA SER A 226 -6.46 8.47 -11.64
C SER A 226 -5.45 7.39 -11.26
N ARG A 227 -4.56 7.64 -10.29
CA ARG A 227 -3.68 6.62 -9.73
C ARG A 227 -4.47 5.55 -8.98
N ALA A 228 -5.46 5.96 -8.19
CA ALA A 228 -6.33 5.04 -7.46
C ALA A 228 -7.16 4.15 -8.42
N ASP A 229 -7.59 4.69 -9.57
CA ASP A 229 -8.25 3.92 -10.63
C ASP A 229 -7.32 2.87 -11.23
N ALA A 230 -6.06 3.23 -11.52
CA ALA A 230 -5.07 2.29 -12.04
C ALA A 230 -4.78 1.15 -11.05
N VAL A 231 -4.64 1.46 -9.76
CA VAL A 231 -4.48 0.43 -8.70
C VAL A 231 -5.71 -0.47 -8.61
N TRP A 232 -6.89 0.12 -8.65
CA TRP A 232 -8.14 -0.64 -8.60
C TRP A 232 -8.26 -1.62 -9.78
N VAL A 233 -8.03 -1.16 -11.02
CA VAL A 233 -8.09 -2.02 -12.21
C VAL A 233 -7.01 -3.12 -12.17
N GLU A 234 -5.82 -2.84 -11.65
CA GLU A 234 -4.77 -3.84 -11.48
C GLU A 234 -5.18 -4.95 -10.48
N ARG A 235 -5.85 -4.58 -9.39
CA ARG A 235 -6.41 -5.55 -8.43
C ARG A 235 -7.53 -6.38 -9.05
N VAL A 236 -8.38 -5.78 -9.87
CA VAL A 236 -9.40 -6.50 -10.65
C VAL A 236 -8.74 -7.49 -11.62
N ALA A 237 -7.64 -7.12 -12.29
CA ALA A 237 -6.90 -8.05 -13.14
C ALA A 237 -6.36 -9.24 -12.34
N ALA A 238 -5.76 -9.00 -11.16
CA ALA A 238 -5.31 -10.06 -10.26
C ALA A 238 -6.47 -10.95 -9.75
N ALA A 239 -7.64 -10.37 -9.52
CA ALA A 239 -8.85 -11.10 -9.16
C ALA A 239 -9.27 -12.10 -10.25
N PHE A 240 -9.19 -11.68 -11.52
CA PHE A 240 -9.47 -12.55 -12.66
C PHE A 240 -8.41 -13.63 -12.87
N ASP A 241 -7.12 -13.32 -12.66
CA ASP A 241 -6.03 -14.32 -12.72
C ASP A 241 -6.21 -15.44 -11.67
N ALA A 242 -6.73 -15.08 -10.49
CA ALA A 242 -6.97 -16.03 -9.40
C ALA A 242 -8.23 -16.90 -9.59
N ALA A 243 -9.12 -16.53 -10.51
CA ALA A 243 -10.39 -17.21 -10.70
C ALA A 243 -10.27 -18.40 -11.66
N VAL A 244 -10.51 -19.60 -11.13
CA VAL A 244 -10.57 -20.82 -11.94
C VAL A 244 -11.83 -20.77 -12.81
N GLY A 245 -11.67 -20.56 -14.13
CA GLY A 245 -12.77 -20.52 -15.10
C GLY A 245 -13.12 -19.15 -15.68
N GLY A 246 -12.29 -18.12 -15.50
CA GLY A 246 -12.38 -16.84 -16.23
C GLY A 246 -13.58 -15.94 -15.89
N THR A 247 -14.37 -16.30 -14.86
CA THR A 247 -15.47 -15.47 -14.34
C THR A 247 -15.37 -15.30 -12.83
N VAL A 248 -15.68 -14.09 -12.35
CA VAL A 248 -15.64 -13.69 -10.94
C VAL A 248 -17.01 -13.17 -10.54
N SER A 249 -17.46 -13.40 -9.29
CA SER A 249 -18.70 -12.80 -8.81
C SER A 249 -18.54 -11.29 -8.62
N ASP A 250 -19.60 -10.56 -8.92
CA ASP A 250 -19.63 -9.10 -8.78
C ASP A 250 -19.43 -8.68 -7.32
N ARG A 251 -19.94 -9.48 -6.36
CA ARG A 251 -19.67 -9.33 -4.93
C ARG A 251 -18.19 -9.44 -4.57
N ALA A 252 -17.44 -10.39 -5.15
CA ALA A 252 -16.00 -10.49 -4.91
C ALA A 252 -15.25 -9.32 -5.52
N LEU A 253 -15.67 -8.85 -6.70
CA LEU A 253 -15.10 -7.67 -7.36
C LEU A 253 -15.36 -6.38 -6.58
N ASP A 254 -16.55 -6.21 -6.00
CA ASP A 254 -16.88 -5.08 -5.12
C ASP A 254 -16.00 -5.08 -3.86
N LEU A 255 -15.75 -6.25 -3.28
CA LEU A 255 -14.84 -6.37 -2.14
C LEU A 255 -13.41 -6.01 -2.51
N VAL A 256 -12.94 -6.41 -3.70
CA VAL A 256 -11.64 -5.95 -4.24
C VAL A 256 -11.64 -4.44 -4.46
N ALA A 257 -12.77 -3.88 -4.88
CA ALA A 257 -12.93 -2.45 -5.14
C ALA A 257 -12.94 -1.60 -3.86
N THR A 258 -13.53 -2.11 -2.79
CA THR A 258 -13.50 -1.48 -1.46
C THR A 258 -12.11 -1.46 -0.82
N VAL A 259 -11.09 -2.16 -1.34
CA VAL A 259 -9.72 -2.09 -0.76
C VAL A 259 -9.03 -0.72 -0.98
N VAL A 260 -9.67 0.23 -1.66
CA VAL A 260 -9.25 1.66 -1.67
C VAL A 260 -9.77 2.41 -0.42
N ARG A 261 -10.82 1.89 0.23
CA ARG A 261 -11.39 2.38 1.50
C ARG A 261 -11.40 1.21 2.51
N PRO A 262 -10.37 1.07 3.38
CA PRO A 262 -10.13 -0.17 4.12
C PRO A 262 -11.40 -0.63 4.85
N LEU A 263 -11.89 -1.84 4.51
CA LEU A 263 -12.94 -2.51 5.28
C LEU A 263 -12.58 -2.47 6.76
N SER A 264 -13.54 -2.38 7.69
CA SER A 264 -13.24 -2.61 9.10
C SER A 264 -12.77 -4.07 9.32
N ASP A 265 -12.08 -4.34 10.42
CA ASP A 265 -11.66 -5.71 10.76
C ASP A 265 -12.88 -6.65 10.85
N ASP A 266 -13.98 -6.17 11.45
CA ASP A 266 -15.26 -6.88 11.49
C ASP A 266 -15.85 -7.16 10.11
N GLY A 267 -15.76 -6.18 9.19
CA GLY A 267 -16.22 -6.35 7.82
C GLY A 267 -15.45 -7.43 7.08
N LEU A 268 -14.13 -7.52 7.34
CA LEU A 268 -13.30 -8.58 6.77
C LEU A 268 -13.62 -9.95 7.37
N LEU A 269 -13.77 -10.05 8.69
CA LEU A 269 -14.17 -11.30 9.35
C LEU A 269 -15.57 -11.74 8.89
N GLY A 270 -16.51 -10.81 8.69
CA GLY A 270 -17.82 -11.07 8.10
C GLY A 270 -17.75 -11.60 6.66
N ALA A 271 -16.75 -11.15 5.88
CA ALA A 271 -16.48 -11.70 4.55
C ALA A 271 -16.01 -13.17 4.64
N PHE A 272 -15.13 -13.50 5.59
CA PHE A 272 -14.71 -14.90 5.84
C PHE A 272 -15.81 -15.77 6.44
N ALA A 273 -16.86 -15.20 7.02
CA ALA A 273 -18.04 -15.95 7.44
C ALA A 273 -18.98 -16.30 6.28
N SER A 274 -19.13 -15.41 5.29
CA SER A 274 -20.22 -15.49 4.29
C SER A 274 -19.78 -15.88 2.88
N LEU A 275 -18.56 -15.55 2.45
CA LEU A 275 -18.13 -15.75 1.06
C LEU A 275 -17.79 -17.20 0.73
N THR A 276 -17.87 -17.58 -0.53
CA THR A 276 -17.39 -18.89 -0.97
C THR A 276 -15.86 -18.98 -0.96
N VAL A 277 -15.30 -20.20 -0.99
CA VAL A 277 -13.84 -20.41 -1.06
C VAL A 277 -13.22 -19.74 -2.28
N VAL A 278 -13.91 -19.80 -3.43
CA VAL A 278 -13.43 -19.19 -4.67
C VAL A 278 -13.35 -17.68 -4.52
N GLU A 279 -14.38 -17.05 -3.97
CA GLU A 279 -14.41 -15.60 -3.74
C GLU A 279 -13.32 -15.15 -2.74
N LEU A 280 -13.09 -15.93 -1.68
CA LEU A 280 -12.03 -15.63 -0.72
C LEU A 280 -10.62 -15.74 -1.34
N ARG A 281 -10.39 -16.73 -2.22
CA ARG A 281 -9.12 -16.85 -2.96
C ARG A 281 -8.90 -15.65 -3.86
N VAL A 282 -9.94 -15.23 -4.58
CA VAL A 282 -9.91 -14.04 -5.43
C VAL A 282 -9.59 -12.80 -4.59
N LEU A 283 -10.26 -12.62 -3.45
CA LEU A 283 -10.07 -11.47 -2.57
C LEU A 283 -8.63 -11.39 -2.03
N LEU A 284 -8.08 -12.52 -1.55
CA LEU A 284 -6.71 -12.60 -1.04
C LEU A 284 -5.68 -12.36 -2.15
N ALA A 285 -5.88 -12.92 -3.35
CA ALA A 285 -4.97 -12.73 -4.47
C ALA A 285 -4.95 -11.28 -4.98
N ALA A 286 -6.10 -10.62 -5.00
CA ALA A 286 -6.23 -9.23 -5.39
C ALA A 286 -5.68 -8.25 -4.34
N SER A 287 -5.47 -8.70 -3.10
CA SER A 287 -5.12 -7.86 -1.96
C SER A 287 -3.95 -8.43 -1.16
N PRO A 288 -2.70 -8.27 -1.61
CA PRO A 288 -1.53 -8.86 -0.96
C PRO A 288 -1.32 -8.39 0.50
N GLY A 289 -1.81 -7.20 0.87
CA GLY A 289 -1.76 -6.70 2.26
C GLY A 289 -2.86 -7.27 3.18
N LEU A 290 -3.89 -7.91 2.63
CA LEU A 290 -5.04 -8.38 3.41
C LEU A 290 -4.66 -9.53 4.34
N GLN A 291 -3.81 -10.44 3.87
CA GLN A 291 -3.31 -11.54 4.69
C GLN A 291 -2.47 -11.02 5.86
N ALA A 292 -1.58 -10.05 5.61
CA ALA A 292 -0.78 -9.44 6.67
C ALA A 292 -1.66 -8.76 7.71
N ARG A 293 -2.73 -8.06 7.26
CA ARG A 293 -3.70 -7.44 8.15
C ARG A 293 -4.44 -8.46 9.02
N LEU A 294 -4.90 -9.58 8.44
CA LEU A 294 -5.52 -10.67 9.21
C LEU A 294 -4.58 -11.19 10.30
N LEU A 295 -3.31 -11.40 9.95
CA LEU A 295 -2.29 -11.86 10.89
C LEU A 295 -1.94 -10.83 11.98
N SER A 296 -2.31 -9.56 11.81
CA SER A 296 -2.11 -8.50 12.79
C SER A 296 -3.39 -8.09 13.54
N MET A 297 -4.51 -8.78 13.32
CA MET A 297 -5.76 -8.48 14.04
C MET A 297 -5.67 -8.84 15.51
N ASP A 298 -6.53 -8.22 16.32
CA ASP A 298 -6.69 -8.57 17.73
C ASP A 298 -7.09 -10.05 17.87
N PRO A 299 -6.26 -10.88 18.54
CA PRO A 299 -6.55 -12.30 18.74
C PRO A 299 -7.89 -12.55 19.45
N VAL A 300 -8.35 -11.64 20.33
CA VAL A 300 -9.62 -11.79 21.05
C VAL A 300 -10.80 -11.66 20.10
N ALA A 301 -10.76 -10.68 19.20
CA ALA A 301 -11.78 -10.49 18.16
C ALA A 301 -11.82 -11.69 17.19
N VAL A 302 -10.65 -12.17 16.75
CA VAL A 302 -10.57 -13.37 15.87
C VAL A 302 -11.13 -14.60 16.59
N ASN A 303 -10.81 -14.80 17.88
CA ASN A 303 -11.32 -15.92 18.65
C ASN A 303 -12.85 -15.87 18.77
N THR A 304 -13.39 -14.71 19.13
CA THR A 304 -14.84 -14.47 19.25
C THR A 304 -15.55 -14.77 17.94
N TRP A 305 -15.01 -14.25 16.83
CA TRP A 305 -15.53 -14.53 15.49
C TRP A 305 -15.46 -16.02 15.13
N TRP A 306 -14.33 -16.68 15.38
CA TRP A 306 -14.14 -18.10 15.08
C TRP A 306 -15.18 -18.98 15.78
N HIS A 307 -15.45 -18.71 17.06
CA HIS A 307 -16.50 -19.40 17.81
C HIS A 307 -17.90 -19.06 17.30
N GLY A 308 -18.13 -17.83 16.81
CA GLY A 308 -19.37 -17.43 16.15
C GLY A 308 -19.68 -18.21 14.86
N LEU A 309 -18.66 -18.75 14.16
CA LEU A 309 -18.86 -19.66 13.02
C LEU A 309 -19.41 -21.04 13.44
N GLY A 310 -19.36 -21.35 14.74
CA GLY A 310 -19.69 -22.64 15.35
C GLY A 310 -21.18 -22.88 15.62
N LEU A 311 -22.07 -21.97 15.26
CA LEU A 311 -23.51 -22.03 15.57
C LEU A 311 -24.30 -23.07 14.72
N GLY A 312 -23.75 -24.26 14.49
CA GLY A 312 -24.38 -25.32 13.70
C GLY A 312 -23.89 -26.73 14.09
N ALA A 313 -24.39 -27.76 13.41
CA ALA A 313 -24.00 -29.14 13.68
C ALA A 313 -22.48 -29.32 13.58
N VAL A 314 -21.88 -29.82 14.66
CA VAL A 314 -20.45 -30.08 14.76
C VAL A 314 -20.16 -31.40 14.05
N GLY A 315 -19.25 -31.39 13.07
CA GLY A 315 -18.83 -32.60 12.38
C GLY A 315 -18.01 -33.53 13.29
N ALA A 316 -17.68 -34.73 12.81
CA ALA A 316 -16.89 -35.72 13.56
C ALA A 316 -15.52 -35.20 14.07
N GLY A 317 -15.00 -34.12 13.47
CA GLY A 317 -13.75 -33.46 13.85
C GLY A 317 -13.88 -32.32 14.88
N GLY A 318 -15.07 -32.05 15.43
CA GLY A 318 -15.24 -30.97 16.42
C GLY A 318 -15.38 -29.55 15.81
N PHE A 319 -15.45 -29.43 14.49
CA PHE A 319 -15.59 -28.16 13.78
C PHE A 319 -16.95 -28.03 13.07
N SER A 320 -17.44 -26.79 12.91
CA SER A 320 -18.58 -26.52 12.03
C SER A 320 -18.20 -26.67 10.56
N ALA A 321 -19.19 -26.87 9.69
CA ALA A 321 -18.95 -26.97 8.23
C ALA A 321 -18.18 -25.77 7.67
N ARG A 322 -18.39 -24.57 8.22
CA ARG A 322 -17.70 -23.36 7.78
C ARG A 322 -16.24 -23.34 8.25
N GLN A 323 -15.99 -23.68 9.51
CA GLN A 323 -14.63 -23.79 10.05
C GLN A 323 -13.82 -24.83 9.27
N GLU A 324 -14.40 -26.00 9.05
CA GLU A 324 -13.79 -27.10 8.29
C GLU A 324 -13.40 -26.66 6.86
N LEU A 325 -14.30 -25.94 6.18
CA LEU A 325 -14.05 -25.38 4.86
C LEU A 325 -12.89 -24.37 4.86
N LEU A 326 -12.78 -23.51 5.89
CA LEU A 326 -11.69 -22.54 6.02
C LEU A 326 -10.35 -23.23 6.30
N LEU A 327 -10.32 -24.22 7.19
CA LEU A 327 -9.12 -25.02 7.49
C LEU A 327 -8.65 -25.82 6.26
N ALA A 328 -9.58 -26.36 5.47
CA ALA A 328 -9.27 -27.05 4.22
C ALA A 328 -8.75 -26.10 3.14
N ALA A 329 -9.39 -24.94 2.97
CA ALA A 329 -9.13 -24.05 1.85
C ALA A 329 -7.89 -23.16 2.06
N PHE A 330 -7.61 -22.77 3.31
CA PHE A 330 -6.55 -21.83 3.66
C PHE A 330 -5.72 -22.31 4.87
N PRO A 331 -5.15 -23.53 4.81
CA PRO A 331 -4.49 -24.14 5.96
C PRO A 331 -3.28 -23.34 6.47
N VAL A 332 -2.49 -22.74 5.58
CA VAL A 332 -1.32 -21.92 5.98
C VAL A 332 -1.75 -20.65 6.72
N LEU A 333 -2.89 -20.06 6.36
CA LEU A 333 -3.42 -18.86 7.01
C LEU A 333 -3.93 -19.19 8.41
N PHE A 334 -4.91 -20.10 8.51
CA PHE A 334 -5.55 -20.42 9.79
C PHE A 334 -4.65 -21.23 10.73
N GLY A 335 -3.63 -21.92 10.21
CA GLY A 335 -2.62 -22.59 11.00
C GLY A 335 -1.66 -21.64 11.74
N ASN A 336 -1.56 -20.37 11.31
CA ASN A 336 -0.67 -19.38 11.90
C ASN A 336 -1.41 -18.11 12.38
N LEU A 337 -2.74 -18.07 12.30
CA LEU A 337 -3.55 -16.92 12.68
C LEU A 337 -3.78 -16.90 14.19
N GLU A 338 -3.42 -15.78 14.83
CA GLU A 338 -3.64 -15.60 16.26
C GLU A 338 -5.14 -15.50 16.59
N GLY A 339 -5.53 -16.03 17.76
CA GLY A 339 -6.95 -16.16 18.17
C GLY A 339 -7.65 -17.45 17.74
N ILE A 340 -7.06 -18.21 16.80
CA ILE A 340 -7.56 -19.55 16.43
C ILE A 340 -7.14 -20.57 17.51
N PRO A 341 -8.06 -21.41 18.03
CA PRO A 341 -7.75 -22.47 18.99
C PRO A 341 -6.68 -23.45 18.47
N TYR A 342 -5.84 -23.97 19.37
CA TYR A 342 -4.69 -24.80 18.97
C TYR A 342 -5.08 -26.11 18.31
N GLY A 343 -6.24 -26.68 18.66
CA GLY A 343 -6.81 -27.82 17.93
C GLY A 343 -7.08 -27.53 16.45
N ALA A 344 -7.66 -26.35 16.15
CA ALA A 344 -7.90 -25.91 14.78
C ALA A 344 -6.59 -25.59 14.04
N ARG A 345 -5.61 -24.99 14.73
CA ARG A 345 -4.28 -24.74 14.15
C ARG A 345 -3.55 -26.03 13.79
N ASP A 346 -3.60 -27.04 14.65
CA ASP A 346 -3.02 -28.36 14.38
C ASP A 346 -3.61 -28.97 13.12
N GLU A 347 -4.94 -28.97 13.00
CA GLU A 347 -5.62 -29.53 11.84
C GLU A 347 -5.22 -28.80 10.54
N ALA A 348 -5.23 -27.47 10.55
CA ALA A 348 -4.78 -26.66 9.41
C ALA A 348 -3.30 -26.89 9.08
N ASN A 349 -2.40 -26.85 10.07
CA ASN A 349 -0.96 -27.02 9.83
C ASN A 349 -0.61 -28.44 9.37
N ARG A 350 -1.32 -29.48 9.83
CA ARG A 350 -1.15 -30.85 9.33
C ARG A 350 -1.57 -30.98 7.88
N ARG A 351 -2.67 -30.35 7.47
CA ARG A 351 -3.09 -30.28 6.06
C ARG A 351 -2.03 -29.55 5.21
N ALA A 352 -1.54 -28.41 5.70
CA ALA A 352 -0.45 -27.68 5.05
C ALA A 352 0.82 -28.54 4.91
N LEU A 353 1.18 -29.29 5.95
CA LEU A 353 2.34 -30.18 5.96
C LEU A 353 2.22 -31.29 4.92
N VAL A 354 1.07 -31.96 4.86
CA VAL A 354 0.80 -33.02 3.88
C VAL A 354 0.86 -32.47 2.45
N ALA A 355 0.21 -31.34 2.21
CA ALA A 355 0.22 -30.68 0.90
C ALA A 355 1.64 -30.23 0.49
N ALA A 356 2.43 -29.69 1.42
CA ALA A 356 3.80 -29.25 1.17
C ALA A 356 4.73 -30.43 0.85
N ILE A 357 4.61 -31.56 1.56
CA ILE A 357 5.35 -32.79 1.27
C ILE A 357 5.03 -33.29 -0.14
N ALA A 358 3.74 -33.45 -0.47
CA ALA A 358 3.31 -33.94 -1.77
C ALA A 358 3.76 -33.01 -2.92
N GLY A 359 3.67 -31.68 -2.71
CA GLY A 359 4.14 -30.68 -3.66
C GLY A 359 5.65 -30.77 -3.94
N LEU A 360 6.46 -30.86 -2.89
CA LEU A 360 7.91 -31.01 -3.02
C LEU A 360 8.31 -32.35 -3.64
N GLU A 361 7.63 -33.45 -3.31
CA GLU A 361 7.88 -34.76 -3.95
C GLU A 361 7.63 -34.69 -5.46
N LYS A 362 6.53 -34.06 -5.89
CA LYS A 362 6.24 -33.83 -7.31
C LYS A 362 7.29 -32.95 -7.98
N GLN A 363 7.72 -31.86 -7.32
CA GLN A 363 8.76 -30.98 -7.84
C GLN A 363 10.09 -31.73 -8.00
N ILE A 364 10.52 -32.49 -6.99
CA ILE A 364 11.73 -33.31 -7.03
C ILE A 364 11.66 -34.35 -8.15
N ALA A 365 10.53 -35.03 -8.33
CA ALA A 365 10.35 -35.98 -9.43
C ALA A 365 10.50 -35.29 -10.80
N GLY A 366 9.89 -34.12 -10.99
CA GLY A 366 10.02 -33.34 -12.22
C GLY A 366 11.45 -32.83 -12.47
N LEU A 367 12.15 -32.40 -11.42
CA LEU A 367 13.56 -32.01 -11.49
C LEU A 367 14.45 -33.21 -11.83
N LYS A 368 14.25 -34.36 -11.21
CA LYS A 368 14.99 -35.60 -11.49
C LYS A 368 14.80 -36.07 -12.93
N ALA A 369 13.58 -35.99 -13.46
CA ALA A 369 13.32 -36.33 -14.86
C ALA A 369 14.12 -35.45 -15.84
N ARG A 370 14.24 -34.14 -15.54
CA ARG A 370 15.03 -33.19 -16.36
C ARG A 370 16.54 -33.35 -16.19
N VAL A 371 17.00 -33.69 -14.98
CA VAL A 371 18.43 -33.87 -14.67
C VAL A 371 18.96 -35.23 -15.14
N GLY A 372 18.14 -36.30 -15.06
CA GLY A 372 18.50 -37.66 -15.47
C GLY A 372 18.80 -37.82 -16.96
N ASP A 373 18.32 -36.89 -17.78
CA ASP A 373 18.66 -36.80 -19.21
C ASP A 373 20.05 -36.14 -19.45
N SER A 374 20.57 -35.40 -18.47
CA SER A 374 21.82 -34.62 -18.58
C SER A 374 23.05 -35.31 -17.98
N SER A 375 22.91 -36.49 -17.37
CA SER A 375 24.01 -37.21 -16.71
C SER A 375 24.94 -37.99 -17.65
N VAL A 376 24.71 -37.99 -18.97
CA VAL A 376 25.51 -38.72 -19.96
C VAL A 376 26.64 -37.87 -20.58
N VAL A 377 26.69 -36.57 -20.32
CA VAL A 377 27.74 -35.72 -20.88
C VAL A 377 28.95 -35.67 -19.93
N ASN A 378 29.98 -36.45 -20.24
CA ASN A 378 31.34 -36.25 -19.73
C ASN A 378 31.91 -34.92 -20.26
N GLY A 379 31.47 -33.80 -19.67
CA GLY A 379 31.91 -32.45 -20.03
C GLY A 379 31.60 -31.44 -18.90
N PRO A 380 32.15 -30.21 -18.97
CA PRO A 380 31.90 -29.19 -17.96
C PRO A 380 30.41 -28.89 -17.82
N LEU A 381 29.89 -28.91 -16.59
CA LEU A 381 28.48 -28.65 -16.30
C LEU A 381 28.11 -27.24 -16.77
N LEU A 382 27.16 -27.13 -17.71
CA LEU A 382 26.56 -25.85 -18.08
C LEU A 382 25.96 -25.17 -16.83
N PRO A 383 26.07 -23.82 -16.67
CA PRO A 383 25.56 -23.12 -15.49
C PRO A 383 24.10 -23.45 -15.13
N GLY A 384 23.25 -23.66 -16.14
CA GLY A 384 21.85 -24.06 -15.94
C GLY A 384 21.68 -25.45 -15.30
N VAL A 385 22.55 -26.41 -15.61
CA VAL A 385 22.53 -27.76 -15.03
C VAL A 385 23.02 -27.72 -13.58
N LEU A 386 24.03 -26.90 -13.28
CA LEU A 386 24.51 -26.71 -11.91
C LEU A 386 23.41 -26.10 -11.01
N ALA A 387 22.75 -25.04 -11.49
CA ALA A 387 21.62 -24.42 -10.78
C ALA A 387 20.46 -25.41 -10.56
N MET A 388 20.16 -26.25 -11.55
CA MET A 388 19.15 -27.30 -11.43
C MET A 388 19.52 -28.37 -10.38
N LYS A 389 20.78 -28.82 -10.37
CA LYS A 389 21.29 -29.76 -9.35
C LYS A 389 21.23 -29.16 -7.95
N GLN A 390 21.56 -27.87 -7.80
CA GLN A 390 21.44 -27.17 -6.52
C GLN A 390 19.98 -27.10 -6.06
N THR A 391 19.08 -26.68 -6.96
CA THR A 391 17.63 -26.63 -6.68
C THR A 391 17.09 -27.99 -6.25
N LEU A 392 17.55 -29.07 -6.88
CA LEU A 392 17.20 -30.44 -6.50
C LEU A 392 17.68 -30.79 -5.09
N ARG A 393 18.95 -30.50 -4.75
CA ARG A 393 19.50 -30.72 -3.40
C ARG A 393 18.72 -29.95 -2.35
N ASP A 394 18.50 -28.66 -2.57
CA ASP A 394 17.76 -27.79 -1.63
C ASP A 394 16.33 -28.30 -1.42
N SER A 395 15.67 -28.75 -2.49
CA SER A 395 14.33 -29.33 -2.42
C SER A 395 14.30 -30.65 -1.64
N GLU A 396 15.30 -31.52 -1.85
CA GLU A 396 15.44 -32.77 -1.09
C GLU A 396 15.72 -32.52 0.41
N GLU A 397 16.52 -31.51 0.74
CA GLU A 397 16.75 -31.10 2.13
C GLU A 397 15.49 -30.55 2.78
N GLN A 398 14.74 -29.71 2.06
CA GLN A 398 13.46 -29.18 2.55
C GLN A 398 12.45 -30.32 2.77
N LEU A 399 12.39 -31.29 1.86
CA LEU A 399 11.52 -32.46 2.01
C LEU A 399 11.90 -33.31 3.23
N LYS A 400 13.20 -33.50 3.51
CA LYS A 400 13.67 -34.19 4.72
C LYS A 400 13.21 -33.48 5.99
N ALA A 401 13.30 -32.15 6.04
CA ALA A 401 12.84 -31.35 7.18
C ALA A 401 11.32 -31.50 7.41
N LEU A 402 10.50 -31.36 6.37
CA LEU A 402 9.04 -31.54 6.49
C LEU A 402 8.67 -32.97 6.91
N LYS A 403 9.33 -33.99 6.34
CA LYS A 403 9.12 -35.39 6.76
C LYS A 403 9.50 -35.60 8.22
N ASN A 404 10.56 -34.96 8.70
CA ASN A 404 10.94 -35.02 10.10
C ASN A 404 9.89 -34.36 11.02
N ILE A 405 9.33 -33.20 10.65
CA ILE A 405 8.21 -32.59 11.36
C ILE A 405 7.02 -33.57 11.42
N ARG A 406 6.66 -34.19 10.28
CA ARG A 406 5.56 -35.17 10.22
C ARG A 406 5.80 -36.35 11.17
N THR A 407 7.02 -36.88 11.19
CA THR A 407 7.39 -37.96 12.13
C THR A 407 7.37 -37.47 13.58
N ALA A 408 7.74 -36.22 13.87
CA ALA A 408 7.72 -35.67 15.21
C ALA A 408 6.31 -35.59 15.82
N LEU A 409 5.27 -35.52 14.98
CA LEU A 409 3.86 -35.53 15.40
C LEU A 409 3.35 -36.94 15.73
N GLN A 410 4.05 -37.99 15.34
CA GLN A 410 3.68 -39.36 15.72
C GLN A 410 3.91 -39.56 17.22
N ARG A 411 2.95 -40.22 17.89
CA ARG A 411 2.99 -40.53 19.32
C ARG A 411 2.94 -42.04 19.57
N THR A 412 3.52 -42.46 20.67
CA THR A 412 3.20 -43.73 21.33
C THR A 412 1.93 -43.55 22.17
N ALA A 413 1.19 -44.64 22.42
CA ALA A 413 -0.07 -44.57 23.18
C ALA A 413 0.09 -43.99 24.60
N THR A 414 1.29 -44.11 25.18
CA THR A 414 1.64 -43.66 26.53
C THR A 414 2.02 -42.18 26.64
N TRP A 415 2.16 -41.46 25.52
CA TRP A 415 2.61 -40.07 25.51
C TRP A 415 1.45 -39.10 25.30
N ALA A 416 1.59 -37.91 25.90
CA ALA A 416 0.66 -36.80 25.68
C ALA A 416 0.50 -36.48 24.18
N SER A 417 -0.66 -35.95 23.81
CA SER A 417 -0.93 -35.50 22.45
C SER A 417 0.09 -34.45 21.99
N ARG A 418 0.40 -34.47 20.70
CA ARG A 418 1.25 -33.49 20.03
C ARG A 418 0.44 -32.74 19.00
N SER A 419 0.64 -31.42 18.97
CA SER A 419 -0.07 -30.53 18.05
C SER A 419 0.91 -29.62 17.32
N LEU A 420 0.77 -29.50 16.00
CA LEU A 420 1.55 -28.62 15.16
C LEU A 420 0.92 -27.22 15.17
N ILE A 421 1.45 -26.33 16.00
CA ILE A 421 0.81 -25.03 16.25
C ILE A 421 1.33 -23.90 15.35
N VAL A 422 2.46 -24.14 14.69
CA VAL A 422 3.07 -23.23 13.71
C VAL A 422 3.71 -24.08 12.62
N LEU A 423 3.50 -23.67 11.37
CA LEU A 423 4.26 -24.16 10.21
C LEU A 423 4.39 -23.03 9.19
N THR A 424 5.62 -22.70 8.82
CA THR A 424 5.90 -21.70 7.78
C THR A 424 6.75 -22.30 6.65
N GLY A 425 6.65 -21.69 5.47
CA GLY A 425 7.31 -22.13 4.24
C GLY A 425 8.76 -21.67 4.08
N ASP A 426 9.41 -21.22 5.16
CA ASP A 426 10.82 -20.82 5.17
C ASP A 426 11.76 -21.94 4.71
N ARG A 427 13.03 -21.62 4.44
CA ARG A 427 14.05 -22.59 4.04
C ARG A 427 15.26 -22.47 4.97
N PRO A 428 15.43 -23.40 5.93
CA PRO A 428 14.57 -24.56 6.25
C PRO A 428 13.20 -24.15 6.83
N PRO A 429 12.16 -25.01 6.74
CA PRO A 429 10.83 -24.67 7.26
C PRO A 429 10.90 -24.43 8.77
N LEU A 430 10.13 -23.48 9.27
CA LEU A 430 9.99 -23.24 10.71
C LEU A 430 8.72 -23.90 11.22
N ALA A 431 8.79 -24.47 12.42
CA ALA A 431 7.68 -25.20 13.01
C ALA A 431 7.72 -25.16 14.53
N ALA A 432 6.56 -25.23 15.16
CA ALA A 432 6.44 -25.40 16.61
C ALA A 432 5.49 -26.55 16.93
N VAL A 433 5.93 -27.45 17.79
CA VAL A 433 5.15 -28.62 18.23
C VAL A 433 4.82 -28.47 19.71
N ALA A 434 3.54 -28.37 20.02
CA ALA A 434 3.05 -28.41 21.39
C ALA A 434 2.94 -29.85 21.87
N VAL A 435 3.26 -30.08 23.14
CA VAL A 435 3.07 -31.35 23.85
C VAL A 435 2.16 -31.10 25.04
N GLY A 436 1.01 -31.77 25.04
CA GLY A 436 -0.13 -31.44 25.90
C GLY A 436 -1.08 -30.45 25.23
N ASP A 437 -2.21 -30.21 25.88
CA ASP A 437 -3.24 -29.30 25.38
C ASP A 437 -2.94 -27.85 25.81
N LEU A 438 -2.66 -26.98 24.84
CA LEU A 438 -2.39 -25.57 25.09
C LEU A 438 -3.67 -24.74 25.32
N ASP A 439 -4.83 -25.20 24.83
CA ASP A 439 -6.09 -24.47 25.01
C ASP A 439 -6.58 -24.54 26.47
N THR A 440 -6.17 -25.58 27.21
CA THR A 440 -6.54 -25.80 28.62
C THR A 440 -5.37 -25.75 29.61
N ALA A 441 -4.14 -25.55 29.13
CA ALA A 441 -2.96 -25.56 29.99
C ALA A 441 -2.96 -24.42 31.02
N THR A 442 -2.67 -24.76 32.27
CA THR A 442 -2.46 -23.78 33.34
C THR A 442 -1.02 -23.25 33.38
N THR A 443 -0.07 -24.03 32.83
CA THR A 443 1.35 -23.68 32.77
C THR A 443 1.91 -24.05 31.41
N VAL A 444 2.49 -23.08 30.70
CA VAL A 444 3.13 -23.31 29.40
C VAL A 444 4.63 -23.05 29.50
N SER A 445 5.43 -24.02 29.05
CA SER A 445 6.88 -23.89 28.96
C SER A 445 7.34 -23.94 27.51
N TYR A 446 8.22 -23.04 27.11
CA TYR A 446 8.78 -23.02 25.75
C TYR A 446 10.21 -23.56 25.76
N ALA A 447 10.46 -24.59 24.95
CA ALA A 447 11.79 -25.10 24.66
C ALA A 447 12.30 -24.41 23.39
N VAL A 448 13.13 -23.38 23.59
CA VAL A 448 13.76 -22.60 22.51
C VAL A 448 15.14 -23.19 22.19
N PRO A 449 15.42 -23.52 20.91
CA PRO A 449 16.64 -24.20 20.52
C PRO A 449 17.85 -23.25 20.48
N GLY A 450 19.04 -23.82 20.61
CA GLY A 450 20.31 -23.11 20.40
C GLY A 450 20.79 -23.12 18.94
N MET A 451 22.01 -22.63 18.73
CA MET A 451 22.70 -22.54 17.44
C MET A 451 22.63 -23.82 16.60
N GLY A 452 22.53 -23.67 15.28
CA GLY A 452 22.57 -24.77 14.30
C GLY A 452 21.36 -25.73 14.35
N THR A 453 20.39 -25.47 15.22
CA THR A 453 19.20 -26.31 15.34
C THR A 453 18.19 -25.94 14.27
N THR A 454 17.77 -26.91 13.47
CA THR A 454 16.73 -26.71 12.45
C THR A 454 15.64 -27.78 12.58
N THR A 455 14.54 -27.61 11.87
CA THR A 455 13.43 -28.59 11.82
C THR A 455 13.83 -29.95 11.25
N ARG A 456 15.04 -30.12 10.71
CA ARG A 456 15.64 -31.44 10.42
C ARG A 456 15.76 -32.32 11.67
N GLY A 457 15.89 -31.72 12.85
CA GLY A 457 15.97 -32.41 14.14
C GLY A 457 14.69 -32.32 14.99
N MET A 458 13.54 -31.96 14.38
CA MET A 458 12.29 -31.74 15.11
C MET A 458 11.83 -32.96 15.91
N THR A 459 12.07 -34.19 15.45
CA THR A 459 11.75 -35.42 16.21
C THR A 459 12.47 -35.47 17.56
N GLY A 460 13.75 -35.12 17.58
CA GLY A 460 14.54 -35.05 18.81
C GLY A 460 14.06 -33.91 19.71
N TRP A 461 13.75 -32.76 19.12
CA TRP A 461 13.27 -31.59 19.87
C TRP A 461 11.89 -31.82 20.50
N ALA A 462 10.95 -32.41 19.76
CA ALA A 462 9.64 -32.80 20.27
C ALA A 462 9.74 -33.89 21.35
N LYS A 463 10.69 -34.83 21.23
CA LYS A 463 10.98 -35.81 22.29
C LYS A 463 11.53 -35.16 23.54
N ALA A 464 12.41 -34.17 23.42
CA ALA A 464 12.92 -33.41 24.57
C ALA A 464 11.79 -32.65 25.28
N ALA A 465 10.91 -31.99 24.53
CA ALA A 465 9.71 -31.34 25.08
C ALA A 465 8.77 -32.34 25.76
N GLN A 466 8.63 -33.55 25.21
CA GLN A 466 7.85 -34.64 25.84
C GLN A 466 8.43 -35.05 27.20
N ASN A 467 9.74 -35.25 27.27
CA ASN A 467 10.40 -35.62 28.51
C ASN A 467 10.24 -34.51 29.56
N LEU A 468 10.38 -33.25 29.16
CA LEU A 468 10.15 -32.11 30.05
C LEU A 468 8.70 -32.08 30.53
N ARG A 469 7.73 -32.28 29.63
CA ARG A 469 6.31 -32.31 29.98
C ARG A 469 5.98 -33.39 31.02
N ALA A 470 6.63 -34.54 30.95
CA ALA A 470 6.42 -35.65 31.90
C ALA A 470 6.92 -35.32 33.32
N LEU A 471 7.82 -34.35 33.47
CA LEU A 471 8.31 -33.87 34.77
C LEU A 471 7.46 -32.72 35.35
N LEU A 472 6.56 -32.15 34.55
CA LEU A 472 5.70 -31.05 34.96
C LEU A 472 4.34 -31.54 35.46
N PRO A 473 3.65 -30.77 36.33
CA PRO A 473 2.32 -31.11 36.83
C PRO A 473 1.31 -31.41 35.71
N GLU A 474 0.28 -32.17 36.02
CA GLU A 474 -0.87 -32.33 35.12
C GLU A 474 -1.48 -30.96 34.76
N GLY A 475 -2.03 -30.85 33.55
CA GLY A 475 -2.47 -29.56 33.01
C GLY A 475 -1.34 -28.60 32.58
N SER A 476 -0.07 -29.03 32.56
CA SER A 476 1.00 -28.27 31.90
C SER A 476 1.04 -28.53 30.39
N ALA A 477 1.70 -27.67 29.62
CA ALA A 477 2.05 -27.91 28.22
C ALA A 477 3.48 -27.44 27.93
N VAL A 478 4.15 -28.12 27.00
CA VAL A 478 5.51 -27.76 26.58
C VAL A 478 5.57 -27.58 25.07
N VAL A 479 6.11 -26.46 24.61
CA VAL A 479 6.24 -26.15 23.18
C VAL A 479 7.68 -26.33 22.73
N ALA A 480 7.92 -27.30 21.84
CA ALA A 480 9.14 -27.43 21.07
C ALA A 480 9.14 -26.39 19.94
N TRP A 481 9.78 -25.23 20.17
CA TRP A 481 9.63 -24.06 19.29
C TRP A 481 10.83 -23.85 18.37
N ILE A 482 10.67 -24.05 17.06
CA ILE A 482 11.65 -23.63 16.04
C ILE A 482 10.98 -22.61 15.14
N GLY A 483 10.72 -21.41 15.68
CA GLY A 483 9.95 -20.35 15.03
C GLY A 483 10.79 -19.21 14.43
N TYR A 484 12.11 -19.37 14.34
CA TYR A 484 13.04 -18.40 13.76
C TYR A 484 14.24 -19.14 13.14
N GLU A 485 14.95 -18.47 12.22
CA GLU A 485 16.22 -18.99 11.68
C GLU A 485 17.30 -18.93 12.77
N THR A 486 17.75 -20.11 13.23
CA THR A 486 18.78 -20.17 14.27
C THR A 486 20.14 -19.73 13.71
N PRO A 487 20.97 -19.05 14.52
CA PRO A 487 22.33 -18.72 14.09
C PRO A 487 23.12 -19.97 13.68
N PRO A 488 23.94 -19.90 12.62
CA PRO A 488 24.77 -21.02 12.19
C PRO A 488 25.77 -21.39 13.30
N SER A 489 26.18 -22.66 13.34
CA SER A 489 27.28 -23.08 14.20
C SER A 489 28.61 -22.65 13.57
N PRO A 490 29.55 -22.05 14.33
CA PRO A 490 30.86 -21.72 13.81
C PRO A 490 31.56 -22.97 13.27
N SER A 491 32.21 -22.86 12.11
CA SER A 491 32.89 -23.96 11.44
C SER A 491 34.23 -23.50 10.86
N VAL A 492 35.10 -24.43 10.47
CA VAL A 492 36.46 -24.10 9.95
C VAL A 492 36.41 -23.22 8.69
N GLY A 493 35.31 -23.27 7.91
CA GLY A 493 35.12 -22.44 6.70
C GLY A 493 34.29 -21.16 6.92
N ASP A 494 33.71 -20.98 8.10
CA ASP A 494 32.99 -19.77 8.53
C ASP A 494 33.15 -19.65 10.06
N PRO A 495 34.28 -19.07 10.52
CA PRO A 495 34.65 -19.02 11.94
C PRO A 495 33.90 -17.92 12.71
N ASP A 496 32.77 -17.42 12.20
CA ASP A 496 32.01 -16.35 12.86
C ASP A 496 31.41 -16.82 14.21
N PHE A 497 32.09 -16.46 15.30
CA PHE A 497 31.63 -16.62 16.68
C PHE A 497 30.60 -15.55 17.09
N GLY A 498 30.04 -14.78 16.15
CA GLY A 498 29.10 -13.67 16.32
C GLY A 498 27.77 -14.00 17.03
N VAL A 499 27.58 -15.22 17.54
CA VAL A 499 26.57 -15.52 18.57
C VAL A 499 26.92 -14.89 19.93
N LEU A 500 28.14 -14.33 20.04
CA LEU A 500 28.53 -13.33 21.04
C LEU A 500 28.12 -11.89 20.67
N ASN A 501 27.43 -11.65 19.55
CA ASN A 501 27.05 -10.32 19.08
C ASN A 501 25.52 -10.12 19.00
N VAL A 502 25.06 -8.94 19.42
CA VAL A 502 23.69 -8.63 19.89
C VAL A 502 22.61 -8.74 18.80
N ASN A 503 22.93 -8.49 17.53
CA ASN A 503 21.91 -8.27 16.48
C ASN A 503 21.08 -9.53 16.11
N ARG A 504 21.65 -10.74 16.12
CA ARG A 504 20.89 -11.97 15.82
C ARG A 504 20.14 -12.51 17.04
N ALA A 505 20.66 -12.30 18.24
CA ALA A 505 19.92 -12.52 19.48
C ALA A 505 18.69 -11.59 19.56
N VAL A 506 18.86 -10.32 19.14
CA VAL A 506 17.75 -9.37 18.96
C VAL A 506 16.76 -9.87 17.93
N GLY A 507 17.18 -10.47 16.80
CA GLY A 507 16.26 -11.08 15.83
C GLY A 507 15.38 -12.19 16.43
N GLY A 508 15.98 -13.10 17.19
CA GLY A 508 15.28 -14.15 17.92
C GLY A 508 14.28 -13.57 18.92
N VAL A 509 14.72 -12.67 19.80
CA VAL A 509 13.87 -11.98 20.78
C VAL A 509 12.75 -11.19 20.10
N THR A 510 13.03 -10.49 19.01
CA THR A 510 12.03 -9.68 18.29
C THR A 510 10.96 -10.55 17.64
N SER A 511 11.33 -11.72 17.09
CA SER A 511 10.35 -12.69 16.58
C SER A 511 9.47 -13.26 17.69
N TRP A 512 10.04 -13.52 18.87
CA TRP A 512 9.32 -13.96 20.05
C TRP A 512 8.36 -12.88 20.56
N CYS A 513 8.82 -11.64 20.76
CA CYS A 513 8.00 -10.52 21.22
C CYS A 513 6.84 -10.22 20.26
N ARG A 514 7.09 -10.24 18.94
CA ARG A 514 6.04 -10.04 17.95
C ARG A 514 4.94 -11.09 18.03
N ARG A 515 5.31 -12.34 18.32
CA ARG A 515 4.35 -13.46 18.33
C ARG A 515 3.60 -13.58 19.64
N TRP A 516 4.27 -13.37 20.77
CA TRP A 516 3.70 -13.67 22.08
C TRP A 516 3.32 -12.43 22.90
N GLY A 517 3.63 -11.22 22.42
CA GLY A 517 3.34 -9.97 23.12
C GLY A 517 4.12 -9.77 24.43
N VAL A 518 5.08 -10.67 24.72
CA VAL A 518 5.92 -10.68 25.92
C VAL A 518 7.39 -10.74 25.46
N CYS A 519 8.30 -10.05 26.14
CA CYS A 519 9.76 -10.10 25.87
C CYS A 519 10.51 -10.76 27.04
N PRO A 520 11.51 -11.64 26.81
CA PRO A 520 12.20 -12.31 27.88
C PRO A 520 13.20 -11.32 28.50
N PRO A 521 13.46 -11.38 29.81
CA PRO A 521 14.47 -10.55 30.42
C PRO A 521 15.85 -10.86 29.81
N CYS A 522 16.59 -9.82 29.41
CA CYS A 522 17.95 -9.93 28.90
C CYS A 522 18.85 -10.54 30.00
N ALA A 523 19.41 -11.72 29.78
CA ALA A 523 20.41 -12.30 30.67
C ALA A 523 21.82 -11.73 30.36
N PRO A 524 22.65 -11.42 31.38
CA PRO A 524 24.07 -11.05 31.18
C PRO A 524 24.89 -12.27 30.71
N PRO A 525 26.08 -12.08 30.09
CA PRO A 525 26.78 -13.14 29.38
C PRO A 525 27.32 -14.22 30.34
N PRO A 526 27.14 -15.54 30.08
CA PRO A 526 27.73 -16.58 30.92
C PRO A 526 28.96 -17.26 30.29
N CYS A 527 29.79 -17.78 31.19
CA CYS A 527 31.10 -18.41 31.01
C CYS A 527 31.12 -19.65 30.10
N HIS A 528 32.31 -19.94 29.57
CA HIS A 528 32.65 -21.03 28.67
C HIS A 528 32.11 -22.41 29.11
N GLY A 529 31.43 -23.12 28.19
CA GLY A 529 31.39 -24.60 28.21
C GLY A 529 30.02 -25.29 28.19
N CYS A 530 28.89 -24.60 28.33
CA CYS A 530 27.58 -25.28 28.42
C CYS A 530 26.75 -25.19 27.12
N ARG A 531 26.13 -26.32 26.73
CA ARG A 531 25.01 -26.38 25.76
C ARG A 531 23.78 -25.80 26.47
N TRP A 532 23.39 -24.57 26.16
CA TRP A 532 22.27 -23.91 26.84
C TRP A 532 20.93 -24.18 26.16
N SER A 533 19.91 -24.54 26.95
CA SER A 533 18.49 -24.38 26.62
C SER A 533 17.91 -23.30 27.53
N LEU A 534 17.06 -22.43 26.98
CA LEU A 534 16.34 -21.44 27.77
C LEU A 534 14.91 -21.95 27.96
N THR A 535 14.51 -22.20 29.21
CA THR A 535 13.13 -22.62 29.55
C THR A 535 12.44 -21.42 30.18
N LEU A 536 11.47 -20.84 29.47
CA LEU A 536 10.61 -19.76 29.99
C LEU A 536 9.24 -20.35 30.33
N THR A 537 8.82 -20.18 31.58
CA THR A 537 7.49 -20.57 32.06
C THR A 537 6.61 -19.33 32.10
N VAL A 538 5.58 -19.29 31.26
CA VAL A 538 4.59 -18.20 31.25
C VAL A 538 3.34 -18.70 31.99
N ARG A 539 2.93 -17.98 33.04
CA ARG A 539 1.64 -18.20 33.71
C ARG A 539 0.57 -17.34 33.03
N PRO A 540 -0.53 -17.92 32.52
CA PRO A 540 -1.66 -17.12 32.07
C PRO A 540 -2.29 -16.38 33.26
N LEU A 541 -2.52 -15.08 33.11
CA LEU A 541 -3.24 -14.26 34.08
C LEU A 541 -4.70 -14.74 34.18
N PRO A 542 -5.28 -14.91 35.38
CA PRO A 542 -6.67 -15.28 35.51
C PRO A 542 -7.58 -14.16 35.00
N LEU A 543 -8.49 -14.53 34.09
CA LEU A 543 -9.64 -13.73 33.67
C LEU A 543 -10.61 -13.57 34.86
N SER A 544 -10.35 -12.61 35.74
CA SER A 544 -11.34 -11.84 36.53
C SER A 544 -10.69 -11.23 37.77
N ARG A 545 -10.57 -9.89 37.77
CA ARG A 545 -11.01 -8.97 38.84
C ARG A 545 -10.57 -7.54 38.49
N SER A 546 -11.52 -6.62 38.67
CA SER A 546 -11.45 -5.18 38.48
C SER A 546 -10.21 -4.51 39.10
N PRO A 547 -9.69 -3.41 38.52
CA PRO A 547 -8.47 -2.76 39.00
C PRO A 547 -8.77 -1.89 40.23
N SER A 548 -8.00 -2.09 41.30
CA SER A 548 -7.78 -1.08 42.35
C SER A 548 -6.35 -0.55 42.19
N PRO A 549 -6.10 0.76 42.35
CA PRO A 549 -4.84 1.38 41.97
C PRO A 549 -3.81 1.28 43.09
N GLY A 550 -2.60 0.82 42.80
CA GLY A 550 -1.53 0.86 43.77
C GLY A 550 -0.24 0.20 43.31
N CYS A 551 0.81 1.03 43.21
CA CYS A 551 2.24 0.68 43.14
C CYS A 551 2.69 0.09 41.79
N GLY A 552 3.71 0.59 41.10
CA GLY A 552 4.83 1.42 41.50
C GLY A 552 5.99 0.94 40.63
N TRP A 553 6.29 1.67 39.55
CA TRP A 553 7.33 1.29 38.60
C TRP A 553 8.70 1.53 39.24
N THR A 554 9.49 0.47 39.39
CA THR A 554 10.93 0.61 39.61
C THR A 554 11.64 -0.08 38.45
N ARG A 555 12.38 0.72 37.67
CA ARG A 555 13.19 0.29 36.53
C ARG A 555 14.32 -0.66 36.97
N LEU A 556 14.50 -1.74 36.22
CA LEU A 556 15.80 -2.20 35.75
C LEU A 556 15.66 -2.61 34.28
#